data_AF-A0A8T9C7G5-F1
#
_entry.id   AF-A0A8T9C7G5-F1
#
_cell.length_a   1.000
_cell.length_b   1.000
_cell.length_c   1.000
_cell.angle_alpha   90.00
_cell.angle_beta   90.00
_cell.angle_gamma   90.00
#
_symmetry.space_group_name_H-M   'P 1'
#
loop_
_entity.id
_entity.type
_entity.pdbx_description
1 polymer ?
#
loop_
_entity_poly.entity_id
_entity_poly.type
_entity_poly.pdbx_seq_one_letter_code
_entity_poly.pdbx_strand_id
1 'polypeptide(L)'
;MWDRCWDGVNLDSVDHKTHVAYPTGADCPASHPVQLPQIFIETIWDTGFFPQSMWPLDGSQPFVFSQGDPTGYGHHADYVFGWKGDVLQKAMDARCDVYDASPAPLVFPATDCPQLKSQEVGIANTCIQKQLAQEELDDCEFDDVLCDEFG
;
A
#
# COMPACT_ATOMS: atom_id res chain seq x y z
N MET A 1 -8.47 -10.32 -9.89
CA MET A 1 -7.92 -9.84 -11.17
C MET A 1 -8.20 -8.34 -11.20
N TRP A 2 -7.22 -7.50 -11.51
CA TRP A 2 -7.34 -6.05 -11.38
C TRP A 2 -7.34 -5.40 -12.77
N ASP A 3 -8.26 -4.46 -13.00
CA ASP A 3 -8.37 -3.69 -14.24
C ASP A 3 -7.15 -2.77 -14.35
N ARG A 4 -6.16 -3.18 -15.16
CA ARG A 4 -4.84 -2.52 -15.27
C ARG A 4 -4.56 -1.96 -16.66
N CYS A 5 -5.55 -1.94 -17.54
CA CYS A 5 -5.39 -1.54 -18.93
C CYS A 5 -6.37 -0.43 -19.27
N TRP A 6 -5.86 0.70 -19.76
CA TRP A 6 -6.62 1.90 -20.12
C TRP A 6 -6.70 2.04 -21.64
N ASP A 7 -7.82 2.56 -22.15
CA ASP A 7 -8.07 2.78 -23.58
C ASP A 7 -7.16 3.84 -24.22
N GLY A 8 -6.46 4.64 -23.40
CA GLY A 8 -5.54 5.68 -23.85
C GLY A 8 -6.24 6.97 -24.29
N VAL A 9 -7.55 7.05 -24.13
CA VAL A 9 -8.39 8.13 -24.66
C VAL A 9 -9.27 8.75 -23.58
N ASN A 10 -10.02 7.93 -22.85
CA ASN A 10 -11.09 8.39 -21.96
C ASN A 10 -10.67 8.30 -20.50
N LEU A 11 -10.52 9.43 -19.82
CA LEU A 11 -10.25 9.43 -18.36
C LEU A 11 -11.39 8.80 -17.54
N ASP A 12 -12.59 8.76 -18.10
CA ASP A 12 -13.78 8.15 -17.52
C ASP A 12 -14.76 7.78 -18.64
N SER A 13 -15.67 6.85 -18.36
CA SER A 13 -16.73 6.43 -19.27
C SER A 13 -18.11 6.68 -18.63
N VAL A 14 -19.19 6.72 -19.42
CA VAL A 14 -20.55 6.96 -18.91
C VAL A 14 -20.96 5.93 -17.84
N ASP A 15 -20.42 4.72 -17.92
CA ASP A 15 -20.65 3.65 -16.96
C ASP A 15 -19.56 3.51 -15.89
N HIS A 16 -18.58 4.42 -15.91
CA HIS A 16 -17.40 4.45 -15.03
C HIS A 16 -16.57 3.15 -15.03
N LYS A 17 -16.65 2.35 -16.10
CA LYS A 17 -16.03 1.02 -16.19
C LYS A 17 -15.34 0.75 -17.52
N THR A 18 -16.00 1.06 -18.63
CA THR A 18 -15.53 0.68 -19.98
C THR A 18 -14.29 1.42 -20.48
N HIS A 19 -13.80 2.43 -19.76
CA HIS A 19 -12.52 3.07 -20.06
C HIS A 19 -11.31 2.23 -19.60
N VAL A 20 -11.54 1.19 -18.77
CA VAL A 20 -10.51 0.23 -18.33
C VAL A 20 -10.90 -1.21 -18.63
N ALA A 21 -9.91 -2.09 -18.71
CA ALA A 21 -10.09 -3.52 -18.90
C ALA A 21 -9.06 -4.37 -18.12
N TYR A 22 -9.41 -5.64 -17.94
CA TYR A 22 -8.49 -6.64 -17.42
C TYR A 22 -7.41 -7.01 -18.46
N PRO A 23 -6.15 -7.24 -18.03
CA PRO A 23 -5.11 -7.79 -18.90
C PRO A 23 -5.39 -9.25 -19.27
N THR A 24 -4.85 -9.72 -20.39
CA THR A 24 -4.78 -11.15 -20.72
C THR A 24 -3.39 -11.66 -20.39
N GLY A 25 -3.24 -12.34 -19.24
CA GLY A 25 -1.91 -12.65 -18.69
C GLY A 25 -1.24 -11.38 -18.16
N ALA A 26 -0.05 -11.06 -18.66
CA ALA A 26 0.67 -9.82 -18.34
C ALA A 26 0.36 -8.66 -19.30
N ASP A 27 -0.28 -8.94 -20.44
CA ASP A 27 -0.44 -7.98 -21.53
C ASP A 27 -1.83 -7.35 -21.54
N CYS A 28 -1.87 -6.09 -21.94
CA CYS A 28 -3.12 -5.39 -22.16
C CYS A 28 -3.75 -5.73 -23.51
N PRO A 29 -5.10 -5.84 -23.59
CA PRO A 29 -5.77 -6.07 -24.86
C PRO A 29 -5.57 -4.88 -25.79
N ALA A 30 -5.63 -5.10 -27.10
CA ALA A 30 -5.46 -4.04 -28.09
C ALA A 30 -6.49 -2.89 -27.98
N SER A 31 -7.66 -3.16 -27.39
CA SER A 31 -8.66 -2.14 -27.08
C SER A 31 -8.27 -1.22 -25.92
N HIS A 32 -7.35 -1.66 -25.05
CA HIS A 32 -6.90 -0.92 -23.88
C HIS A 32 -5.37 -0.96 -23.75
N PRO A 33 -4.63 -0.40 -24.72
CA PRO A 33 -3.20 -0.68 -24.87
C PRO A 33 -2.31 -0.05 -23.79
N VAL A 34 -2.83 0.82 -22.93
CA VAL A 34 -2.03 1.56 -21.95
C VAL A 34 -2.05 0.83 -20.61
N GLN A 35 -0.90 0.33 -20.17
CA GLN A 35 -0.77 -0.30 -18.85
C GLN A 35 -0.76 0.78 -17.76
N LEU A 36 -1.70 0.66 -16.82
CA LEU A 36 -1.80 1.55 -15.68
C LEU A 36 -0.85 1.12 -14.54
N PRO A 37 -0.27 2.08 -13.81
CA PRO A 37 0.43 1.79 -12.57
C PRO A 37 -0.49 1.14 -11.54
N GLN A 38 0.04 0.21 -10.74
CA GLN A 38 -0.71 -0.43 -9.67
C GLN A 38 -0.19 0.00 -8.31
N ILE A 39 -1.11 0.34 -7.43
CA ILE A 39 -0.86 0.39 -5.99
C ILE A 39 -1.37 -0.93 -5.41
N PHE A 40 -0.47 -1.68 -4.76
CA PHE A 40 -0.82 -2.88 -4.01
C PHE A 40 -0.60 -2.59 -2.52
N ILE A 41 -1.66 -2.72 -1.73
CA ILE A 41 -1.64 -2.49 -0.28
C ILE A 41 -2.01 -3.81 0.36
N GLU A 42 -1.08 -4.35 1.13
CA GLU A 42 -1.27 -5.56 1.91
C GLU A 42 -1.11 -5.22 3.39
N THR A 43 -2.10 -5.59 4.18
CA THR A 43 -2.08 -5.42 5.64
C THR A 43 -2.15 -6.79 6.28
N ILE A 44 -1.10 -7.14 7.00
CA ILE A 44 -1.00 -8.41 7.73
C ILE A 44 -1.06 -8.09 9.22
N TRP A 45 -2.04 -8.68 9.89
CA TRP A 45 -2.17 -8.60 11.35
C TRP A 45 -1.64 -9.89 11.95
N ASP A 46 -0.53 -9.80 12.70
CA ASP A 46 -0.09 -10.93 13.52
C ASP A 46 -1.04 -11.06 14.71
N THR A 47 -1.80 -12.14 14.74
CA THR A 47 -2.75 -12.46 15.82
C THR A 47 -2.31 -13.68 16.62
N GLY A 48 -1.13 -14.25 16.33
CA GLY A 48 -0.67 -15.52 16.88
C GLY A 48 -0.30 -15.48 18.37
N PHE A 49 -0.07 -14.30 18.92
CA PHE A 49 0.23 -14.12 20.35
C PHE A 49 -1.01 -14.07 21.25
N PHE A 50 -2.21 -13.88 20.67
CA PHE A 50 -3.44 -13.85 21.44
C PHE A 50 -3.89 -15.26 21.84
N PRO A 51 -4.39 -15.46 23.08
CA PRO A 51 -4.78 -16.79 23.53
C PRO A 51 -6.00 -17.31 22.74
N GLN A 52 -5.95 -18.59 22.38
CA GLN A 52 -7.04 -19.27 21.64
C GLN A 52 -8.42 -19.13 22.33
N SER A 53 -8.45 -18.94 23.65
CA SER A 53 -9.68 -18.73 24.42
C SER A 53 -10.44 -17.46 24.03
N MET A 54 -9.83 -16.52 23.32
CA MET A 54 -10.51 -15.35 22.78
C MET A 54 -11.42 -15.69 21.58
N TRP A 55 -11.16 -16.77 20.84
CA TRP A 55 -11.94 -17.11 19.66
C TRP A 55 -13.29 -17.73 20.04
N PRO A 56 -14.41 -17.12 19.62
CA PRO A 56 -15.74 -17.67 19.85
C PRO A 56 -15.95 -19.06 19.23
N LEU A 57 -16.74 -19.89 19.92
CA LEU A 57 -17.05 -21.27 19.47
C LEU A 57 -17.95 -21.32 18.21
N ASP A 58 -18.59 -20.21 17.87
CA ASP A 58 -19.44 -20.09 16.67
C ASP A 58 -18.64 -19.83 15.39
N GLY A 59 -17.31 -19.71 15.48
CA GLY A 59 -16.41 -19.46 14.36
C GLY A 59 -16.26 -17.99 13.98
N SER A 60 -16.85 -17.06 14.73
CA SER A 60 -16.54 -15.62 14.61
C SER A 60 -15.13 -15.29 15.11
N GLN A 61 -14.65 -14.08 14.84
CA GLN A 61 -13.32 -13.61 15.24
C GLN A 61 -13.43 -12.48 16.30
N PRO A 62 -12.48 -12.38 17.25
CA PRO A 62 -12.65 -11.51 18.42
C PRO A 62 -12.24 -10.04 18.22
N PHE A 63 -11.61 -9.69 17.10
CA PHE A 63 -11.04 -8.37 16.88
C PHE A 63 -12.03 -7.42 16.22
N VAL A 64 -11.95 -6.15 16.54
CA VAL A 64 -12.70 -5.10 15.84
C VAL A 64 -11.73 -3.98 15.53
N PHE A 65 -11.94 -3.25 14.44
CA PHE A 65 -11.21 -1.99 14.27
C PHE A 65 -11.62 -1.02 15.38
N SER A 66 -10.73 -0.09 15.73
CA SER A 66 -10.96 0.92 16.79
C SER A 66 -12.22 1.76 16.54
N GLN A 67 -12.63 1.88 15.27
CA GLN A 67 -13.88 2.51 14.84
C GLN A 67 -15.14 1.68 15.17
N GLY A 68 -14.98 0.49 15.76
CA GLY A 68 -16.05 -0.44 16.11
C GLY A 68 -16.49 -1.38 14.99
N ASP A 69 -15.79 -1.43 13.85
CA ASP A 69 -16.16 -2.29 12.72
C ASP A 69 -15.67 -3.75 12.93
N PRO A 70 -16.59 -4.74 13.01
CA PRO A 70 -16.25 -6.15 13.13
C PRO A 70 -16.11 -6.88 11.76
N THR A 71 -16.42 -6.20 10.65
CA THR A 71 -16.52 -6.80 9.31
C THR A 71 -15.28 -6.56 8.45
N GLY A 72 -14.55 -5.48 8.73
CA GLY A 72 -13.42 -5.03 7.94
C GLY A 72 -13.78 -4.05 6.81
N TYR A 73 -15.06 -3.76 6.58
CA TYR A 73 -15.50 -2.82 5.54
C TYR A 73 -15.19 -1.35 5.83
N GLY A 74 -14.90 -1.01 7.09
CA GLY A 74 -14.41 0.29 7.51
C GLY A 74 -12.92 0.50 7.25
N HIS A 75 -12.21 -0.50 6.70
CA HIS A 75 -10.82 -0.36 6.34
C HIS A 75 -10.66 0.65 5.20
N HIS A 76 -9.77 1.61 5.39
CA HIS A 76 -9.46 2.65 4.43
C HIS A 76 -7.95 2.82 4.34
N ALA A 77 -7.46 3.14 3.15
CA ALA A 77 -6.06 3.47 2.92
C ALA A 77 -5.96 4.73 2.07
N ASP A 78 -5.14 5.66 2.53
CA ASP A 78 -4.78 6.86 1.79
C ASP A 78 -3.51 6.63 0.98
N TYR A 79 -3.52 7.06 -0.27
CA TYR A 79 -2.30 7.25 -1.05
C TYR A 79 -1.99 8.73 -1.14
N VAL A 80 -0.83 9.13 -0.60
CA VAL A 80 -0.36 10.52 -0.68
C VAL A 80 0.79 10.61 -1.66
N PHE A 81 0.64 11.48 -2.66
CA PHE A 81 1.66 11.71 -3.67
C PHE A 81 2.73 12.69 -3.16
N GLY A 82 3.91 12.16 -2.82
CA GLY A 82 5.05 12.94 -2.29
C GLY A 82 6.22 13.15 -3.27
N TRP A 83 6.11 12.70 -4.52
CA TRP A 83 7.22 12.73 -5.47
C TRP A 83 7.50 14.15 -5.99
N LYS A 84 8.77 14.54 -6.05
CA LYS A 84 9.17 15.87 -6.54
C LYS A 84 9.20 15.90 -8.06
N GLY A 85 8.43 16.81 -8.67
CA GLY A 85 8.48 17.04 -10.12
C GLY A 85 8.05 15.81 -10.94
N ASP A 86 8.88 15.39 -11.88
CA ASP A 86 8.59 14.32 -12.85
C ASP A 86 9.08 12.93 -12.42
N VAL A 87 9.47 12.76 -11.15
CA VAL A 87 10.12 11.52 -10.68
C VAL A 87 9.21 10.29 -10.82
N LEU A 88 7.92 10.43 -10.50
CA LEU A 88 6.96 9.32 -10.69
C LEU A 88 6.84 8.94 -12.18
N GLN A 89 6.72 9.93 -13.06
CA GLN A 89 6.60 9.69 -14.49
C GLN A 89 7.85 8.98 -15.03
N LYS A 90 9.04 9.40 -14.61
CA LYS A 90 10.30 8.72 -14.97
C LYS A 90 10.32 7.26 -14.54
N ALA A 91 9.85 6.96 -13.33
CA ALA A 91 9.76 5.58 -12.84
C ALA A 91 8.80 4.74 -13.68
N MET A 92 7.63 5.29 -14.02
CA MET A 92 6.62 4.62 -14.83
C MET A 92 7.09 4.37 -16.27
N ASP A 93 7.68 5.37 -16.91
CA ASP A 93 8.21 5.29 -18.27
C ASP A 93 9.37 4.29 -18.37
N ALA A 94 10.22 4.26 -17.35
CA ALA A 94 11.33 3.30 -17.24
C ALA A 94 10.89 1.90 -16.80
N ARG A 95 9.60 1.71 -16.46
CA ARG A 95 9.05 0.46 -15.88
C ARG A 95 9.88 -0.03 -14.70
N CYS A 96 10.22 0.88 -13.80
CA CYS A 96 10.96 0.53 -12.59
C CYS A 96 10.06 -0.31 -11.69
N ASP A 97 10.35 -1.61 -11.65
CA ASP A 97 9.65 -2.57 -10.81
C ASP A 97 10.33 -2.63 -9.45
N VAL A 98 9.61 -2.22 -8.40
CA VAL A 98 10.09 -2.34 -7.02
C VAL A 98 9.75 -3.71 -6.41
N TYR A 99 9.22 -4.64 -7.21
CA TYR A 99 8.74 -5.96 -6.81
C TYR A 99 9.22 -7.07 -7.75
N ASP A 100 10.39 -6.92 -8.38
CA ASP A 100 10.97 -7.97 -9.22
C ASP A 100 11.24 -9.25 -8.43
N ALA A 101 10.31 -10.20 -8.57
CA ALA A 101 10.30 -11.48 -7.89
C ALA A 101 11.17 -12.54 -8.58
N SER A 102 12.01 -12.18 -9.57
CA SER A 102 12.81 -13.16 -10.29
C SER A 102 14.21 -12.66 -10.70
N PRO A 103 15.30 -13.35 -10.29
CA PRO A 103 15.31 -14.62 -9.57
C PRO A 103 15.22 -14.40 -8.05
N ALA A 104 14.46 -15.29 -7.39
CA ALA A 104 14.47 -15.41 -5.93
C ALA A 104 15.90 -15.51 -5.38
N PRO A 105 16.22 -14.93 -4.21
CA PRO A 105 15.29 -14.30 -3.25
C PRO A 105 14.80 -12.92 -3.71
N LEU A 106 13.72 -12.42 -3.09
CA LEU A 106 13.31 -11.01 -3.18
C LEU A 106 14.56 -10.14 -3.00
N VAL A 107 15.10 -9.58 -4.08
CA VAL A 107 16.26 -8.72 -3.99
C VAL A 107 15.74 -7.43 -3.41
N PHE A 108 16.01 -7.21 -2.13
CA PHE A 108 15.98 -5.89 -1.55
C PHE A 108 17.39 -5.31 -1.67
N PRO A 109 17.57 -4.20 -2.39
CA PRO A 109 16.55 -3.39 -3.06
C PRO A 109 16.16 -3.96 -4.43
N ALA A 110 14.90 -3.75 -4.80
CA ALA A 110 14.37 -4.13 -6.10
C ALA A 110 15.15 -3.47 -7.24
N THR A 111 15.00 -4.06 -8.43
CA THR A 111 15.69 -3.75 -9.70
C THR A 111 16.29 -2.36 -9.73
N ASP A 112 17.62 -2.30 -9.90
CA ASP A 112 18.38 -1.06 -10.03
C ASP A 112 17.68 -0.17 -11.08
N CYS A 113 17.00 0.87 -10.63
CA CYS A 113 16.28 1.82 -11.45
C CYS A 113 17.18 3.05 -11.59
N PRO A 114 18.15 3.06 -12.54
CA PRO A 114 19.16 4.12 -12.63
C PRO A 114 18.57 5.51 -12.92
N GLN A 115 17.30 5.56 -13.32
CA GLN A 115 16.52 6.78 -13.53
C GLN A 115 16.11 7.44 -12.21
N LEU A 116 16.14 6.69 -11.10
CA LEU A 116 15.81 7.15 -9.76
C LEU A 116 17.06 7.21 -8.88
N LYS A 117 17.14 8.26 -8.07
CA LYS A 117 18.18 8.39 -7.06
C LYS A 117 17.70 7.70 -5.78
N SER A 118 18.40 6.65 -5.36
CA SER A 118 18.20 6.02 -4.05
C SER A 118 18.88 6.79 -2.93
N GLN A 119 18.44 6.53 -1.69
CA GLN A 119 19.07 7.03 -0.48
C GLN A 119 19.04 5.93 0.59
N GLU A 120 20.01 5.96 1.50
CA GLU A 120 20.05 5.05 2.65
C GLU A 120 18.81 5.25 3.53
N VAL A 121 18.22 4.15 4.00
CA VAL A 121 17.03 4.17 4.86
C VAL A 121 17.28 5.00 6.12
N GLY A 122 18.48 4.92 6.70
CA GLY A 122 18.85 5.71 7.86
C GLY A 122 18.79 7.22 7.61
N ILE A 123 19.13 7.68 6.40
CA ILE A 123 19.00 9.09 6.00
C ILE A 123 17.53 9.45 5.78
N ALA A 124 16.76 8.57 5.14
CA ALA A 124 15.32 8.76 4.91
C ALA A 124 14.55 9.00 6.21
N ASN A 125 14.86 8.21 7.26
CA ASN A 125 14.20 8.28 8.56
C ASN A 125 14.50 9.57 9.34
N THR A 126 15.48 10.38 8.92
CA THR A 126 15.70 11.71 9.49
C THR A 126 14.71 12.78 8.99
N CYS A 127 13.92 12.45 7.96
CA CYS A 127 12.89 13.33 7.44
C CYS A 127 11.64 13.28 8.33
N ILE A 128 11.57 14.20 9.31
CA ILE A 128 10.45 14.28 10.25
C ILE A 128 9.50 15.41 9.83
N GLN A 129 8.23 15.06 9.63
CA GLN A 129 7.16 16.06 9.53
C GLN A 129 6.84 16.58 10.93
N LYS A 130 6.70 17.91 11.06
CA LYS A 130 6.25 18.49 12.33
C LYS A 130 4.82 18.04 12.59
N GLN A 131 4.51 17.77 13.84
CA GLN A 131 3.14 17.52 14.28
C GLN A 131 2.23 18.67 13.81
N LEU A 132 1.22 18.33 13.01
CA LEU A 132 0.27 19.30 12.44
C LEU A 132 -0.96 19.50 13.33
N ALA A 133 -1.34 18.49 14.12
CA ALA A 133 -2.45 18.53 15.06
C ALA A 133 -1.95 18.17 16.46
N GLN A 134 -2.22 19.03 17.44
CA GLN A 134 -1.99 18.70 18.84
C GLN A 134 -3.19 17.93 19.35
N GLU A 135 -3.00 16.64 19.56
CA GLU A 135 -3.99 15.76 20.16
C GLU A 135 -3.61 15.57 21.63
N GLU A 136 -4.60 15.60 22.52
CA GLU A 136 -4.41 15.19 23.91
C GLU A 136 -4.22 13.68 23.87
N LEU A 137 -2.98 13.23 23.99
CA LEU A 137 -2.66 11.81 24.11
C LEU A 137 -2.97 11.41 25.54
N ASP A 138 -3.88 10.45 25.73
CA ASP A 138 -4.05 9.79 27.02
C ASP A 138 -2.75 9.01 27.32
N ASP A 139 -1.94 9.51 28.27
CA ASP A 139 -0.72 8.96 28.92
C ASP A 139 0.32 8.17 28.08
N CYS A 140 0.17 8.07 26.77
CA CYS A 140 1.09 7.39 25.87
C CYS A 140 1.95 8.44 25.16
N GLU A 141 3.07 8.82 25.77
CA GLU A 141 4.09 9.64 25.13
C GLU A 141 4.83 8.81 24.07
N PHE A 142 4.94 9.33 22.83
CA PHE A 142 5.52 8.63 21.67
C PHE A 142 7.06 8.58 21.66
N ASP A 143 7.71 8.94 22.76
CA ASP A 143 9.15 8.86 22.87
C ASP A 143 9.55 7.56 23.59
N ASP A 144 10.25 6.74 22.81
CA ASP A 144 10.95 5.51 23.18
C ASP A 144 10.09 4.31 23.60
N VAL A 145 9.77 3.51 22.56
CA VAL A 145 9.91 2.04 22.58
C VAL A 145 9.13 1.34 23.70
N LEU A 146 7.99 0.77 23.28
CA LEU A 146 7.18 -0.21 24.00
C LEU A 146 6.20 0.44 24.97
N CYS A 147 4.91 0.24 24.65
CA CYS A 147 3.86 0.04 25.64
C CYS A 147 4.24 -1.16 26.53
N ASP A 148 5.30 -1.03 27.33
CA ASP A 148 5.61 -1.93 28.41
C ASP A 148 4.43 -1.81 29.39
N GLU A 149 3.73 -2.93 29.55
CA GLU A 149 2.67 -3.17 30.52
C GLU A 149 1.27 -2.69 30.13
N PHE A 150 0.62 -3.44 29.23
CA PHE A 150 -0.80 -3.75 29.42
C PHE A 150 -0.94 -4.53 30.74
N GLY A 151 -1.06 -3.78 31.85
CA GLY A 151 -1.53 -4.25 33.16
C GLY A 151 -3.04 -4.13 33.30
#